data_AF-A0A8I1RTK3-F1
#
_entry.id   AF-A0A8I1RTK3-F1
#
_cell.length_a   1.000
_cell.length_b   1.000
_cell.length_c   1.000
_cell.angle_alpha   90.00
_cell.angle_beta   90.00
_cell.angle_gamma   90.00
#
_symmetry.space_group_name_H-M   'P 1'
#
loop_
_entity.id
_entity.type
_entity.pdbx_description
1 polymer ?
#
loop_
_entity_poly.entity_id
_entity_poly.type
_entity_poly.pdbx_seq_one_letter_code
_entity_poly.pdbx_strand_id
1 'polypeptide(L)'
;MSRTRRLPAFAGVLLLGLALGGCASQIADAPLIGLPANTPARPTTPTEFPAVHDVPAPRQDVVLDQAQQDKLEKDLAAARDRQASGARAAQRRSN
;
A
#
# COMPACT_ATOMS: atom_id res chain seq x y z
N MET A 1 31.68 -18.61 -18.49
CA MET A 1 31.48 -18.21 -17.08
C MET A 1 30.25 -17.32 -16.81
N SER A 2 29.29 -17.18 -17.73
CA SER A 2 28.11 -16.29 -17.57
C SER A 2 26.81 -16.98 -17.13
N ARG A 3 26.68 -18.31 -17.27
CA ARG A 3 25.48 -19.06 -16.85
C ARG A 3 25.41 -19.28 -15.34
N THR A 4 26.52 -19.64 -14.72
CA THR A 4 26.58 -19.95 -13.28
C THR A 4 26.41 -18.73 -12.37
N ARG A 5 26.77 -17.52 -12.84
CA ARG A 5 26.54 -16.26 -12.08
C ARG A 5 25.11 -15.72 -12.18
N ARG A 6 24.29 -16.19 -13.13
CA ARG A 6 22.91 -15.72 -13.31
C ARG A 6 21.87 -16.50 -12.50
N LEU A 7 22.20 -17.73 -12.10
CA LEU A 7 21.36 -18.57 -11.23
C LEU A 7 20.98 -17.91 -9.87
N PRO A 8 21.92 -17.32 -9.10
CA PRO A 8 21.55 -16.69 -7.83
C PRO A 8 20.72 -15.41 -8.03
N ALA A 9 20.95 -14.69 -9.13
CA ALA A 9 20.18 -13.48 -9.46
C ALA A 9 18.72 -13.83 -9.80
N PHE A 10 18.49 -14.89 -10.58
CA PHE A 10 17.13 -15.37 -10.88
C PHE A 10 16.41 -15.90 -9.63
N ALA A 11 17.12 -16.62 -8.75
CA ALA A 11 16.56 -17.09 -7.49
C ALA A 11 16.14 -15.93 -6.58
N GLY A 12 16.97 -14.88 -6.49
CA GLY A 12 16.65 -13.66 -5.73
C GLY A 12 15.42 -12.92 -6.29
N VAL A 13 15.34 -12.76 -7.61
CA VAL A 13 14.17 -12.13 -8.28
C VAL A 13 12.90 -12.96 -8.06
N LEU A 14 12.99 -14.28 -8.14
CA LEU A 14 11.85 -15.17 -7.92
C LEU A 14 11.33 -15.06 -6.48
N LEU A 15 12.21 -15.15 -5.48
CA LEU A 15 11.85 -15.04 -4.07
C LEU A 15 11.23 -13.68 -3.73
N LEU A 16 11.77 -12.60 -4.29
CA LEU A 16 11.22 -11.26 -4.12
C LEU A 16 9.84 -11.13 -4.78
N GLY A 17 9.65 -11.72 -5.95
CA GLY A 17 8.36 -11.78 -6.64
C GLY A 17 7.29 -12.54 -5.85
N LEU A 18 7.65 -13.67 -5.23
CA LEU A 18 6.75 -14.43 -4.34
C LEU A 18 6.36 -13.65 -3.08
N ALA A 19 7.30 -12.93 -2.47
CA ALA A 19 7.04 -12.11 -1.27
C ALA A 19 6.11 -10.92 -1.56
N LEU A 20 6.25 -10.28 -2.73
CA LEU A 20 5.42 -9.12 -3.14
C LEU A 20 4.09 -9.54 -3.77
N GLY A 21 4.02 -10.72 -4.42
CA GLY A 21 2.83 -11.22 -5.09
C GLY A 21 1.67 -11.57 -4.15
N GLY A 22 1.93 -11.74 -2.86
CA GLY A 22 0.90 -11.96 -1.84
C GLY A 22 -0.11 -10.80 -1.76
N CYS A 23 0.31 -9.56 -2.00
CA CYS A 23 -0.58 -8.40 -1.91
C CYS A 23 -1.53 -8.24 -3.11
N ALA A 24 -1.29 -8.96 -4.21
CA ALA A 24 -2.16 -8.95 -5.40
C ALA A 24 -3.05 -10.21 -5.48
N SER A 25 -2.96 -11.10 -4.50
CA SER A 25 -3.74 -12.34 -4.51
C SER A 25 -5.21 -12.07 -4.16
N GLN A 26 -6.10 -12.43 -5.08
CA GLN A 26 -7.55 -12.41 -4.88
C GLN A 26 -7.94 -13.60 -3.97
N ILE A 27 -7.54 -13.53 -2.70
CA ILE A 27 -7.88 -14.56 -1.69
C ILE A 27 -9.39 -14.62 -1.45
N ALA A 28 -10.09 -13.51 -1.72
CA ALA A 28 -11.54 -13.38 -1.51
C ALA A 28 -12.39 -14.44 -2.24
N ASP A 29 -11.91 -14.98 -3.38
CA ASP A 29 -12.66 -15.95 -4.20
C ASP A 29 -12.05 -17.37 -4.17
N ALA A 30 -11.03 -17.62 -3.33
CA ALA A 30 -10.41 -18.93 -3.24
C ALA A 30 -11.28 -19.93 -2.44
N PRO A 31 -11.74 -21.05 -3.04
CA PRO A 31 -12.75 -21.95 -2.44
C PRO A 31 -12.30 -22.70 -1.17
N LEU A 32 -11.03 -22.57 -0.75
CA LEU A 32 -10.45 -23.21 0.43
C LEU A 32 -9.96 -22.22 1.50
N ILE A 33 -9.83 -20.92 1.18
CA ILE A 33 -9.20 -19.91 2.06
C ILE A 33 -10.08 -18.65 2.17
N GLY A 34 -10.93 -18.34 1.20
CA GLY A 34 -11.60 -17.05 1.08
C GLY A 34 -12.85 -16.86 1.94
N LEU A 35 -13.59 -17.93 2.22
CA LEU A 35 -14.90 -17.85 2.88
C LEU A 35 -14.95 -18.89 4.02
N PRO A 36 -14.93 -18.50 5.31
CA PRO A 36 -15.17 -19.43 6.41
C PRO A 36 -16.55 -20.09 6.29
N ALA A 37 -16.74 -21.26 6.91
CA ALA A 37 -17.98 -22.04 6.84
C ALA A 37 -19.25 -21.27 7.24
N ASN A 38 -19.10 -20.18 8.00
CA ASN A 38 -20.18 -19.31 8.45
C ASN A 38 -20.34 -18.03 7.60
N THR A 39 -19.73 -17.96 6.41
CA THR A 39 -19.90 -16.77 5.57
C THR A 39 -21.33 -16.73 5.05
N PRO A 40 -22.09 -15.66 5.34
CA PRO A 40 -23.42 -15.51 4.77
C PRO A 40 -23.35 -15.53 3.24
N ALA A 41 -24.33 -16.17 2.61
CA ALA A 41 -24.45 -16.14 1.16
C ALA A 41 -24.55 -14.70 0.68
N ARG A 42 -23.87 -14.38 -0.43
CA ARG A 42 -24.01 -13.07 -1.07
C ARG A 42 -25.50 -12.82 -1.35
N PRO A 43 -26.08 -11.71 -0.87
CA PRO A 43 -27.47 -11.37 -1.16
C PRO A 43 -27.71 -11.33 -2.68
N THR A 44 -28.76 -11.99 -3.15
CA THR A 44 -29.17 -11.99 -4.56
C THR A 44 -29.90 -10.70 -4.94
N THR A 45 -30.43 -9.99 -3.95
CA THR A 45 -31.06 -8.69 -4.10
C THR A 45 -30.01 -7.59 -3.94
N PRO A 46 -29.89 -6.66 -4.90
CA PRO A 46 -29.08 -5.45 -4.72
C PRO A 46 -29.56 -4.71 -3.47
N THR A 47 -28.66 -4.44 -2.52
CA THR A 47 -28.95 -3.49 -1.45
C THR A 47 -29.21 -2.13 -2.08
N GLU A 48 -30.19 -1.39 -1.56
CA GLU A 48 -30.40 -0.01 -1.96
C GLU A 48 -29.09 0.75 -1.80
N PHE A 49 -28.62 1.35 -2.89
CA PHE A 49 -27.38 2.10 -2.86
C PHE A 49 -27.56 3.25 -1.87
N PRO A 50 -26.62 3.45 -0.94
CA PRO A 50 -26.53 4.71 -0.24
C PRO A 50 -26.54 5.83 -1.28
N ALA A 51 -27.11 6.99 -0.96
CA ALA A 51 -27.03 8.16 -1.81
C ALA A 51 -25.57 8.67 -1.85
N VAL A 52 -24.72 7.98 -2.61
CA VAL A 52 -23.27 8.19 -2.71
C VAL A 52 -22.91 9.52 -3.37
N HIS A 53 -23.91 10.23 -3.89
CA HIS A 53 -23.77 11.55 -4.51
C HIS A 53 -24.20 12.69 -3.58
N ASP A 54 -24.68 12.40 -2.38
CA ASP A 54 -24.94 13.43 -1.39
C ASP A 54 -23.62 13.88 -0.77
N VAL A 55 -23.37 15.19 -0.81
CA VAL A 55 -22.20 15.78 -0.15
C VAL A 55 -22.36 15.60 1.36
N PRO A 56 -21.40 14.96 2.06
CA PRO A 56 -21.44 14.84 3.51
C PRO A 56 -21.53 16.21 4.18
N ALA A 57 -22.18 16.28 5.34
CA ALA A 57 -22.24 17.51 6.11
C ALA A 57 -20.84 18.12 6.32
N PRO A 58 -20.71 19.46 6.32
CA PRO A 58 -19.44 20.11 6.60
C PRO A 58 -18.82 19.61 7.91
N ARG A 59 -17.49 19.47 7.92
CA ARG A 59 -16.78 19.12 9.14
C ARG A 59 -16.89 20.29 10.11
N GLN A 60 -17.49 20.04 11.27
CA GLN A 60 -17.74 21.07 12.29
C GLN A 60 -16.46 21.54 12.99
N ASP A 61 -15.47 20.64 13.12
CA ASP A 61 -14.26 20.90 13.88
C ASP A 61 -13.05 21.15 12.97
N VAL A 62 -12.34 22.25 13.27
CA VAL A 62 -11.02 22.53 12.69
C VAL A 62 -10.00 21.69 13.46
N VAL A 63 -9.51 20.62 12.83
CA VAL A 63 -8.58 19.65 13.44
C VAL A 63 -7.18 20.24 13.67
N LEU A 64 -6.76 21.19 12.83
CA LEU A 64 -5.46 21.84 12.89
C LEU A 64 -5.63 23.33 12.59
N ASP A 65 -5.13 24.18 13.48
CA ASP A 65 -4.99 25.60 13.17
C ASP A 65 -3.89 25.83 12.11
N GLN A 66 -3.82 27.05 11.57
CA GLN A 66 -2.87 27.36 10.51
C GLN A 66 -1.40 27.17 10.94
N ALA A 67 -1.07 27.53 12.18
CA ALA A 67 0.30 27.40 12.68
C ALA A 67 0.72 25.93 12.83
N GLN A 68 -0.22 25.07 13.24
CA GLN A 68 -0.01 23.63 13.29
C GLN A 68 0.16 23.02 11.90
N GLN A 69 -0.62 23.46 10.91
CA GLN A 69 -0.46 23.04 9.52
C GLN A 69 0.92 23.44 8.97
N ASP A 70 1.31 24.70 9.14
CA ASP A 70 2.60 25.22 8.68
C ASP A 70 3.78 24.46 9.30
N LYS A 71 3.65 24.06 10.56
CA LYS A 71 4.66 23.26 11.24
C LYS A 71 4.77 21.86 10.63
N LEU A 72 3.64 21.19 10.40
CA LEU A 72 3.61 19.85 9.80
C LEU A 72 4.19 19.85 8.39
N GLU A 73 3.91 20.89 7.59
CA GLU A 73 4.48 21.03 6.24
C GLU A 73 6.01 21.13 6.27
N LYS A 74 6.57 21.93 7.18
CA LYS A 74 8.02 22.07 7.37
C LYS A 74 8.65 20.75 7.80
N ASP A 75 8.05 20.07 8.78
CA ASP A 75 8.54 18.80 9.31
C ASP A 75 8.56 17.71 8.20
N LEU A 76 7.51 17.69 7.37
CA LEU A 76 7.35 16.77 6.26
C LEU A 76 8.31 17.06 5.11
N ALA A 77 8.57 18.33 4.77
CA ALA A 77 9.60 18.70 3.81
C ALA A 77 11.00 18.25 4.27
N ALA A 78 11.36 18.53 5.51
CA ALA A 78 12.64 18.12 6.09
C ALA A 78 12.80 16.58 6.12
N ALA A 79 11.72 15.84 6.37
CA ALA A 79 11.73 14.38 6.32
C ALA A 79 12.02 13.86 4.90
N ARG A 80 11.39 14.45 3.87
CA ARG A 80 11.63 14.08 2.47
C ARG A 80 13.07 14.34 2.04
N ASP A 81 13.66 15.45 2.46
CA ASP A 81 15.07 15.76 2.15
C ASP A 81 16.02 14.72 2.77
N ARG A 82 15.75 14.29 4.02
CA ARG A 82 16.49 13.20 4.67
C ARG A 82 16.31 11.86 3.94
N GLN A 83 15.10 11.55 3.48
CA GLN A 83 14.84 10.33 2.69
C GLN A 83 15.59 10.38 1.35
N ALA A 84 15.55 11.51 0.63
CA ALA A 84 16.22 11.67 -0.65
C ALA A 84 17.75 11.56 -0.52
N SER A 85 18.33 12.18 0.50
CA SER A 85 19.77 12.06 0.79
C SER A 85 20.17 10.64 1.19
N GLY A 86 19.37 9.97 2.03
CA GLY A 86 19.55 8.57 2.40
C GLY A 86 19.48 7.62 1.21
N ALA A 87 18.51 7.80 0.31
CA ALA A 87 18.36 7.03 -0.91
C ALA A 87 19.55 7.22 -1.86
N ARG A 88 20.02 8.46 -2.05
CA ARG A 88 21.23 8.76 -2.84
C ARG A 88 22.48 8.13 -2.23
N ALA A 89 22.63 8.16 -0.91
CA ALA A 89 23.74 7.52 -0.20
C ALA A 89 23.69 5.99 -0.34
N ALA A 90 22.51 5.38 -0.30
CA ALA A 90 22.33 3.95 -0.57
C ALA A 90 22.71 3.59 -2.01
N GLN A 91 22.25 4.35 -3.00
CA GLN A 91 22.58 4.15 -4.42
C GLN A 91 24.09 4.27 -4.68
N ARG A 92 24.78 5.21 -4.03
CA ARG A 92 26.24 5.38 -4.14
C ARG A 92 27.03 4.21 -3.54
N ARG A 93 26.47 3.47 -2.57
CA ARG A 93 27.12 2.30 -1.97
C ARG A 93 26.93 1.02 -2.81
N SER A 94 25.93 0.99 -3.68
CA SER A 94 25.65 -0.14 -4.57
C SER A 94 26.34 -0.03 -5.94
N ASN A 95 27.08 1.07 -6.19
CA ASN A 95 27.75 1.37 -7.45
C ASN A 95 29.27 1.38 -7.24
#